data_AF-A0A2D4SJN5-F1
#
_entry.id   AF-A0A2D4SJN5-F1
#
_cell.length_a   1.000
_cell.length_b   1.000
_cell.length_c   1.000
_cell.angle_alpha   90.00
_cell.angle_beta   90.00
_cell.angle_gamma   90.00
#
_symmetry.space_group_name_H-M   'P 1'
#
loop_
_entity.id
_entity.type
_entity.pdbx_description
1 polymer ?
#
loop_
_entity_poly.entity_id
_entity_poly.type
_entity_poly.pdbx_seq_one_letter_code
_entity_poly.pdbx_strand_id
1 'polypeptide(L)'
;MLFKKVDLENSVHDVRIRGDRILDIAVELVAEEGEKVIHANGGALLPGLHDHHIHINATAASLHSLSCGPPDISSEQELAAALHKAAAQRPQKWVRGVGYYPFKGNEENNIIDRDWLDKNGPYCPVRIQHRSGRLWIFNTKGLDAINNTGTSLGADILSTGHIYDADTSVHEALASDPQNLSELIDILLSYGITGITEVTPRNSPKDFLNYLKHTAPLKIAVMGRPTLIDVIDKSTARVSVGHVKLHYHDYNLPSLDTLTQEIEAAHAQGRGVASHCVTHAELLLTLSAIEAAGPSEKDRIEHAAIVTQDALDWIKQLNIGVVTQPSFIVAREQAYRQDIERDMHANLWRLGS
;
A
#
# COMPACT_ATOMS: atom_id res chain seq x y z
N MET A 1 -7.07 15.85 30.06
CA MET A 1 -6.57 17.08 29.42
C MET A 1 -7.74 17.86 28.89
N LEU A 2 -7.65 19.18 28.90
CA LEU A 2 -8.68 20.09 28.41
C LEU A 2 -8.10 20.93 27.27
N PHE A 3 -8.68 20.83 26.09
CA PHE A 3 -8.42 21.75 25.00
C PHE A 3 -9.41 22.91 25.12
N LYS A 4 -8.91 24.15 25.17
CA LYS A 4 -9.74 25.36 25.21
C LYS A 4 -9.75 26.08 23.88
N LYS A 5 -10.91 26.63 23.52
CA LYS A 5 -11.13 27.44 22.31
C LYS A 5 -10.65 26.72 21.05
N VAL A 6 -11.06 25.47 20.86
CA VAL A 6 -10.87 24.74 19.60
C VAL A 6 -11.99 25.07 18.64
N ASP A 7 -11.70 25.12 17.34
CA ASP A 7 -12.72 25.16 16.31
C ASP A 7 -13.17 23.74 15.97
N LEU A 8 -14.47 23.49 16.09
CA LEU A 8 -15.16 22.28 15.66
C LEU A 8 -16.18 22.68 14.58
N GLU A 9 -15.81 22.45 13.32
CA GLU A 9 -16.68 22.70 12.16
C GLU A 9 -17.32 24.11 12.13
N ASN A 10 -16.49 25.14 12.34
CA ASN A 10 -16.85 26.57 12.37
C ASN A 10 -17.52 27.05 13.67
N SER A 11 -17.27 26.37 14.78
CA SER A 11 -17.80 26.75 16.08
C SER A 11 -16.79 26.52 17.21
N VAL A 12 -16.60 27.53 18.05
CA VAL A 12 -15.57 27.49 19.11
C VAL A 12 -16.09 26.80 20.35
N HIS A 13 -15.38 25.76 20.79
CA HIS A 13 -15.70 24.94 21.94
C HIS A 13 -14.47 24.66 22.80
N ASP A 14 -14.72 24.16 24.01
CA ASP A 14 -13.76 23.49 24.86
C ASP A 14 -14.04 21.98 24.82
N VAL A 15 -12.98 21.17 24.75
CA VAL A 15 -13.06 19.71 24.64
C VAL A 15 -12.23 19.04 25.72
N ARG A 16 -12.88 18.24 26.57
CA ARG A 16 -12.22 17.45 27.61
C ARG A 16 -11.98 16.03 27.15
N ILE A 17 -10.74 15.58 27.29
CA ILE A 17 -10.32 14.20 27.01
C ILE A 17 -9.87 13.53 28.32
N ARG A 18 -10.33 12.30 28.54
CA ARG A 18 -9.91 11.40 29.64
C ARG A 18 -9.53 10.06 29.03
N GLY A 19 -8.29 9.62 29.25
CA GLY A 19 -7.76 8.42 28.61
C GLY A 19 -7.85 8.53 27.08
N ASP A 20 -8.58 7.60 26.46
CA ASP A 20 -8.80 7.47 25.02
C ASP A 20 -10.17 7.99 24.55
N ARG A 21 -10.91 8.71 25.41
CA ARG A 21 -12.26 9.18 25.12
C ARG A 21 -12.41 10.68 25.29
N ILE A 22 -13.24 11.25 24.41
CA ILE A 22 -13.82 12.57 24.62
C ILE A 22 -14.90 12.42 25.69
N LEU A 23 -14.78 13.18 26.77
CA LEU A 23 -15.74 13.16 27.88
C LEU A 23 -16.78 14.26 27.72
N ASP A 24 -16.34 15.49 27.45
CA ASP A 24 -17.19 16.67 27.36
C ASP A 24 -16.82 17.51 26.13
N ILE A 25 -17.85 18.07 25.49
CA ILE A 25 -17.75 19.14 24.48
C ILE A 25 -18.74 20.22 24.90
N ALA A 26 -18.28 21.44 25.17
CA ALA A 26 -19.15 22.55 25.55
C ALA A 26 -18.52 23.89 25.15
N VAL A 27 -19.30 24.97 25.12
CA VAL A 27 -18.80 26.32 24.77
C VAL A 27 -17.71 26.78 25.75
N GLU A 28 -17.87 26.44 27.03
CA GLU A 28 -16.90 26.75 28.06
C GLU A 28 -16.86 25.61 29.08
N LEU A 29 -15.66 25.13 29.39
CA LEU A 29 -15.40 24.18 30.45
C LEU A 29 -14.46 24.80 31.49
N VAL A 30 -14.78 24.57 32.75
CA VAL A 30 -13.92 24.92 33.89
C VAL A 30 -12.85 23.82 34.03
N ALA A 31 -11.58 24.22 34.05
CA ALA A 31 -10.48 23.28 34.24
C ALA A 31 -10.52 22.65 35.63
N GLU A 32 -10.33 21.33 35.71
CA GLU A 32 -10.20 20.62 36.97
C GLU A 32 -8.81 20.82 37.60
N GLU A 33 -8.69 20.59 38.91
CA GLU A 33 -7.41 20.67 39.61
C GLU A 33 -6.39 19.69 39.01
N GLY A 34 -5.20 20.18 38.64
CA GLY A 34 -4.15 19.38 38.01
C GLY A 34 -4.42 18.99 36.55
N GLU A 35 -5.52 19.44 35.94
CA GLU A 35 -5.83 19.15 34.54
C GLU A 35 -4.86 19.89 33.60
N LYS A 36 -4.17 19.15 32.72
CA LYS A 36 -3.40 19.76 31.63
C LYS A 36 -4.33 20.51 30.68
N VAL A 37 -4.18 21.84 30.62
CA VAL A 37 -4.93 22.73 29.73
C VAL A 37 -4.08 23.10 28.51
N ILE A 38 -4.66 23.02 27.32
CA ILE A 38 -4.06 23.41 26.04
C ILE A 38 -4.98 24.45 25.39
N HIS A 39 -4.49 25.66 25.16
CA HIS A 39 -5.25 26.70 24.48
C HIS A 39 -5.00 26.61 22.96
N ALA A 40 -6.03 26.24 22.20
CA ALA A 40 -5.94 26.14 20.75
C ALA A 40 -6.12 27.49 20.03
N ASN A 41 -6.62 28.52 20.74
CA ASN A 41 -6.75 29.89 20.24
C ASN A 41 -7.49 29.99 18.89
N GLY A 42 -8.55 29.20 18.72
CA GLY A 42 -9.33 29.11 17.49
C GLY A 42 -8.77 28.13 16.45
N GLY A 43 -7.72 27.38 16.77
CA GLY A 43 -7.21 26.30 15.92
C GLY A 43 -8.23 25.15 15.81
N ALA A 44 -8.35 24.59 14.61
CA ALA A 44 -9.22 23.45 14.34
C ALA A 44 -8.77 22.21 15.12
N LEU A 45 -9.71 21.55 15.78
CA LEU A 45 -9.52 20.22 16.36
C LEU A 45 -10.22 19.20 15.47
N LEU A 46 -9.43 18.37 14.78
CA LEU A 46 -9.93 17.35 13.87
C LEU A 46 -9.70 15.96 14.46
N PRO A 47 -10.52 14.96 14.10
CA PRO A 47 -10.13 13.56 14.25
C PRO A 47 -8.78 13.34 13.56
N GLY A 48 -7.94 12.49 14.16
CA GLY A 48 -6.70 12.09 13.50
C GLY A 48 -7.00 11.41 12.16
N LEU A 49 -6.20 11.72 11.14
CA LEU A 49 -6.41 11.21 9.79
C LEU A 49 -6.17 9.69 9.75
N HIS A 50 -6.85 9.01 8.84
CA HIS A 50 -6.71 7.58 8.59
C HIS A 50 -6.38 7.31 7.13
N ASP A 51 -5.22 6.72 6.86
CA ASP A 51 -4.89 6.24 5.51
C ASP A 51 -5.50 4.85 5.31
N HIS A 52 -6.55 4.75 4.48
CA HIS A 52 -7.30 3.51 4.29
C HIS A 52 -6.65 2.50 3.32
N HIS A 53 -5.50 2.83 2.72
CA HIS A 53 -4.80 1.95 1.79
C HIS A 53 -3.30 2.22 1.75
N ILE A 54 -2.55 1.49 2.57
CA ILE A 54 -1.08 1.56 2.56
C ILE A 54 -0.44 0.17 2.63
N HIS A 55 0.63 -0.02 1.86
CA HIS A 55 1.54 -1.15 2.05
C HIS A 55 2.66 -0.70 3.00
N ILE A 56 2.44 -0.78 4.31
CA ILE A 56 3.32 -0.11 5.30
C ILE A 56 4.78 -0.57 5.16
N ASN A 57 4.99 -1.87 4.97
CA ASN A 57 6.32 -2.43 4.85
C ASN A 57 7.03 -2.04 3.55
N ALA A 58 6.27 -1.94 2.46
CA ALA A 58 6.81 -1.48 1.18
C ALA A 58 7.15 0.01 1.24
N THR A 59 6.29 0.80 1.91
CA THR A 59 6.48 2.24 2.10
C THR A 59 7.69 2.53 2.98
N ALA A 60 7.87 1.79 4.08
CA ALA A 60 9.05 1.93 4.93
C ALA A 60 10.34 1.58 4.16
N ALA A 61 10.29 0.51 3.35
CA ALA A 61 11.41 0.14 2.49
C ALA A 61 11.72 1.20 1.41
N SER A 62 10.71 1.90 0.89
CA SER A 62 10.91 2.92 -0.15
C SER A 62 11.60 4.19 0.36
N LEU A 63 11.48 4.52 1.66
CA LEU A 63 12.20 5.66 2.27
C LEU A 63 13.73 5.56 2.14
N HIS A 64 14.25 4.35 1.91
CA HIS A 64 15.67 4.09 1.74
C HIS A 64 16.00 3.47 0.38
N SER A 65 15.09 3.58 -0.58
CA SER A 65 15.27 3.09 -1.94
C SER A 65 15.46 4.25 -2.91
N LEU A 66 16.28 4.02 -3.93
CA LEU A 66 16.48 4.93 -5.04
C LEU A 66 15.25 4.88 -5.97
N SER A 67 14.70 6.05 -6.30
CA SER A 67 13.73 6.18 -7.40
C SER A 67 14.45 5.94 -8.73
N CYS A 68 14.10 4.86 -9.43
CA CYS A 68 14.83 4.36 -10.61
C CYS A 68 14.12 4.64 -11.94
N GLY A 69 13.07 5.46 -11.92
CA GLY A 69 12.29 5.78 -13.12
C GLY A 69 11.83 7.23 -13.14
N PRO A 70 11.11 7.63 -14.20
CA PRO A 70 10.66 9.01 -14.36
C PRO A 70 9.70 9.45 -13.23
N PRO A 71 9.70 10.73 -12.84
CA PRO A 71 10.47 11.82 -13.45
C PRO A 71 11.92 11.94 -12.94
N ASP A 72 12.28 11.26 -11.85
CA ASP A 72 13.58 11.44 -11.18
C ASP A 72 14.76 10.96 -12.02
N ILE A 73 14.55 9.88 -12.77
CA ILE A 73 15.53 9.29 -13.68
C ILE A 73 14.84 9.07 -15.01
N SER A 74 15.42 9.60 -16.09
CA SER A 74 14.85 9.53 -17.43
C SER A 74 15.78 8.89 -18.46
N SER A 75 16.94 8.39 -18.03
CA SER A 75 17.88 7.67 -18.89
C SER A 75 18.68 6.60 -18.15
N GLU A 76 19.21 5.65 -18.90
CA GLU A 76 20.15 4.62 -18.41
C GLU A 76 21.41 5.23 -17.78
N GLN A 77 21.92 6.32 -18.34
CA GLN A 77 23.12 7.00 -17.83
C GLN A 77 22.85 7.65 -16.46
N GLU A 78 21.69 8.30 -16.31
CA GLU A 78 21.26 8.84 -15.01
C GLU A 78 21.05 7.73 -13.99
N LEU A 79 20.46 6.59 -14.40
CA LEU A 79 20.28 5.43 -13.54
C LEU A 79 21.62 4.91 -13.01
N ALA A 80 22.60 4.70 -13.89
CA ALA A 80 23.94 4.26 -13.51
C ALA A 80 24.60 5.23 -12.52
N ALA A 81 24.55 6.54 -12.80
CA ALA A 81 25.11 7.56 -11.91
C ALA A 81 24.44 7.56 -10.53
N ALA A 82 23.11 7.41 -10.48
CA ALA A 82 22.34 7.37 -9.25
C ALA A 82 22.65 6.12 -8.41
N LEU A 83 22.80 4.95 -9.05
CA LEU A 83 23.21 3.71 -8.38
C LEU A 83 24.60 3.84 -7.74
N HIS A 84 25.58 4.41 -8.45
CA HIS A 84 26.91 4.68 -7.91
C HIS A 84 26.88 5.65 -6.73
N LYS A 85 26.10 6.74 -6.84
CA LYS A 85 25.91 7.70 -5.75
C LYS A 85 25.33 7.04 -4.50
N ALA A 86 24.30 6.20 -4.67
CA ALA A 86 23.68 5.46 -3.57
C ALA A 86 24.68 4.49 -2.89
N ALA A 87 25.46 3.76 -3.68
CA ALA A 87 26.49 2.86 -3.16
C ALA A 87 27.59 3.58 -2.38
N ALA A 88 28.00 4.78 -2.82
CA ALA A 88 29.03 5.57 -2.15
C ALA A 88 28.57 6.06 -0.76
N GLN A 89 27.28 6.35 -0.57
CA GLN A 89 26.73 6.78 0.71
C GLN A 89 26.60 5.63 1.72
N ARG A 90 26.48 4.39 1.24
CA ARG A 90 26.35 3.19 2.07
C ARG A 90 27.24 2.05 1.54
N PRO A 91 28.58 2.16 1.66
CA PRO A 91 29.50 1.17 1.11
C PRO A 91 29.22 -0.24 1.65
N GLN A 92 29.37 -1.26 0.80
CA GLN A 92 29.20 -2.68 1.14
C GLN A 92 27.78 -3.10 1.58
N LYS A 93 26.77 -2.23 1.45
CA LYS A 93 25.36 -2.58 1.63
C LYS A 93 24.68 -2.75 0.27
N TRP A 94 23.51 -3.41 0.31
CA TRP A 94 22.61 -3.49 -0.84
C TRP A 94 22.23 -2.09 -1.32
N VAL A 95 22.34 -1.86 -2.63
CA VAL A 95 21.63 -0.76 -3.29
C VAL A 95 20.24 -1.25 -3.67
N ARG A 96 19.23 -0.50 -3.23
CA ARG A 96 17.82 -0.79 -3.48
C ARG A 96 17.25 0.28 -4.38
N GLY A 97 16.63 -0.14 -5.47
CA GLY A 97 15.89 0.71 -6.40
C GLY A 97 14.43 0.29 -6.47
N VAL A 98 13.54 1.25 -6.71
CA VAL A 98 12.11 1.03 -6.94
C VAL A 98 11.61 1.93 -8.06
N GLY A 99 10.45 1.60 -8.64
CA GLY A 99 9.80 2.45 -9.63
C GLY A 99 10.48 2.48 -11.00
N TYR A 100 11.37 1.52 -11.30
CA TYR A 100 12.03 1.46 -12.61
C TYR A 100 10.99 1.31 -13.72
N TYR A 101 11.19 2.04 -14.81
CA TYR A 101 10.42 1.91 -16.04
C TYR A 101 11.36 2.07 -17.23
N PRO A 102 11.24 1.25 -18.29
CA PRO A 102 12.08 1.37 -19.46
C PRO A 102 12.02 2.79 -20.07
N PHE A 103 13.19 3.33 -20.42
CA PHE A 103 13.33 4.68 -20.99
C PHE A 103 13.06 4.72 -22.51
N LYS A 104 13.00 3.54 -23.15
CA LYS A 104 12.74 3.37 -24.58
C LYS A 104 11.71 2.26 -24.79
N GLY A 105 10.50 2.61 -25.23
CA GLY A 105 9.42 1.63 -25.40
C GLY A 105 9.09 0.87 -24.11
N ASN A 106 8.15 -0.07 -24.16
CA ASN A 106 7.81 -0.95 -23.02
C ASN A 106 7.99 -2.44 -23.37
N GLU A 107 8.72 -2.73 -24.45
CA GLU A 107 9.01 -4.09 -24.91
C GLU A 107 9.99 -4.79 -23.94
N GLU A 108 9.85 -6.11 -23.76
CA GLU A 108 10.69 -6.91 -22.86
C GLU A 108 12.19 -6.74 -23.15
N ASN A 109 12.56 -6.57 -24.42
CA ASN A 109 13.95 -6.37 -24.85
C ASN A 109 14.55 -5.01 -24.46
N ASN A 110 13.75 -4.06 -23.98
CA ASN A 110 14.19 -2.72 -23.57
C ASN A 110 14.35 -2.59 -22.05
N ILE A 111 14.17 -3.68 -21.29
CA ILE A 111 14.35 -3.75 -19.85
C ILE A 111 15.83 -4.01 -19.55
N ILE A 112 16.43 -3.25 -18.63
CA ILE A 112 17.80 -3.53 -18.17
C ILE A 112 17.89 -4.91 -17.50
N ASP A 113 19.02 -5.58 -17.63
CA ASP A 113 19.25 -6.92 -17.11
C ASP A 113 20.46 -6.96 -16.15
N ARG A 114 20.80 -8.18 -15.72
CA ARG A 114 21.97 -8.48 -14.90
C ARG A 114 23.25 -7.92 -15.50
N ASP A 115 23.49 -8.16 -16.79
CA ASP A 115 24.72 -7.80 -17.46
C ASP A 115 24.86 -6.27 -17.58
N TRP A 116 23.75 -5.58 -17.83
CA TRP A 116 23.70 -4.12 -17.79
C TRP A 116 24.07 -3.59 -16.40
N LEU A 117 23.51 -4.17 -15.33
CA LEU A 117 23.81 -3.76 -13.97
C LEU A 117 25.24 -4.09 -13.55
N ASP A 118 25.80 -5.22 -13.97
CA ASP A 118 27.20 -5.57 -13.67
C ASP A 118 28.18 -4.67 -14.44
N LYS A 119 27.82 -4.23 -15.64
CA LYS A 119 28.65 -3.34 -16.46
C LYS A 119 28.58 -1.88 -16.03
N ASN A 120 27.40 -1.37 -15.69
CA ASN A 120 27.15 0.06 -15.46
C ASN A 120 26.89 0.42 -13.98
N GLY A 121 26.63 -0.58 -13.14
CA GLY A 121 26.30 -0.39 -11.74
C GLY A 121 27.51 -0.49 -10.79
N PRO A 122 27.30 -0.21 -9.50
CA PRO A 122 28.34 -0.32 -8.48
C PRO A 122 28.74 -1.77 -8.20
N TYR A 123 29.96 -1.98 -7.71
CA TYR A 123 30.48 -3.29 -7.33
C TYR A 123 29.96 -3.76 -5.95
N CYS A 124 28.64 -3.78 -5.77
CA CYS A 124 27.94 -4.32 -4.59
C CYS A 124 26.61 -4.98 -5.01
N PRO A 125 25.90 -5.70 -4.12
CA PRO A 125 24.57 -6.23 -4.45
C PRO A 125 23.58 -5.13 -4.81
N VAL A 126 22.94 -5.25 -5.98
CA VAL A 126 21.90 -4.33 -6.46
C VAL A 126 20.61 -5.10 -6.68
N ARG A 127 19.49 -4.50 -6.25
CA ARG A 127 18.15 -4.91 -6.66
C ARG A 127 17.31 -3.71 -7.05
N ILE A 128 16.57 -3.82 -8.14
CA ILE A 128 15.67 -2.78 -8.62
C ILE A 128 14.29 -3.38 -8.87
N GLN A 129 13.25 -2.79 -8.29
CA GLN A 129 11.87 -3.16 -8.60
C GLN A 129 11.36 -2.31 -9.77
N HIS A 130 10.79 -2.99 -10.77
CA HIS A 130 10.01 -2.32 -11.81
C HIS A 130 8.75 -1.67 -11.20
N ARG A 131 8.24 -0.59 -11.80
CA ARG A 131 7.08 0.16 -11.32
C ARG A 131 5.80 -0.69 -11.20
N SER A 132 5.72 -1.80 -11.95
CA SER A 132 4.60 -2.75 -11.85
C SER A 132 4.61 -3.55 -10.56
N GLY A 133 5.72 -3.56 -9.81
CA GLY A 133 5.91 -4.39 -8.63
C GLY A 133 6.21 -5.87 -8.93
N ARG A 134 5.94 -6.33 -10.15
CA ARG A 134 6.02 -7.75 -10.59
C ARG A 134 7.43 -8.21 -10.92
N LEU A 135 8.26 -7.32 -11.45
CA LEU A 135 9.62 -7.63 -11.87
C LEU A 135 10.63 -7.05 -10.88
N TRP A 136 11.56 -7.91 -10.46
CA TRP A 136 12.80 -7.52 -9.81
C TRP A 136 13.98 -7.79 -10.74
N ILE A 137 14.92 -6.85 -10.77
CA ILE A 137 16.12 -6.89 -11.59
C ILE A 137 17.33 -6.88 -10.64
N PHE A 138 18.21 -7.88 -10.78
CA PHE A 138 19.38 -8.07 -9.93
C PHE A 138 20.66 -8.12 -10.77
N ASN A 139 21.76 -7.64 -10.17
CA ASN A 139 23.10 -7.90 -10.69
C ASN A 139 23.63 -9.24 -10.15
N THR A 140 24.79 -9.70 -10.66
CA THR A 140 25.38 -10.98 -10.23
C THR A 140 25.55 -11.06 -8.71
N LYS A 141 26.04 -9.98 -8.08
CA LYS A 141 26.23 -9.94 -6.61
C LYS A 141 24.93 -10.04 -5.83
N GLY A 142 23.83 -9.50 -6.36
CA GLY A 142 22.50 -9.62 -5.78
C GLY A 142 21.97 -11.05 -5.86
N LEU A 143 22.15 -11.71 -7.01
CA LEU A 143 21.77 -13.11 -7.21
C LEU A 143 22.60 -14.04 -6.31
N ASP A 144 23.90 -13.82 -6.20
CA ASP A 144 24.78 -14.57 -5.29
C ASP A 144 24.32 -14.44 -3.84
N ALA A 145 23.94 -13.23 -3.42
CA ALA A 145 23.44 -12.98 -2.08
C ALA A 145 22.12 -13.71 -1.80
N ILE A 146 21.24 -13.85 -2.79
CA ILE A 146 20.00 -14.64 -2.68
C ILE A 146 20.33 -16.13 -2.64
N ASN A 147 21.15 -16.65 -3.55
CA ASN A 147 21.54 -18.06 -3.59
C ASN A 147 22.18 -18.52 -2.25
N ASN A 148 22.98 -17.65 -1.62
CA ASN A 148 23.60 -17.92 -0.33
C ASN A 148 22.60 -18.08 0.84
N THR A 149 21.33 -17.71 0.65
CA THR A 149 20.25 -17.97 1.63
C THR A 149 19.65 -19.37 1.52
N GLY A 150 20.07 -20.16 0.53
CA GLY A 150 19.53 -21.50 0.25
C GLY A 150 18.40 -21.51 -0.77
N THR A 151 17.99 -20.34 -1.29
CA THR A 151 17.05 -20.23 -2.41
C THR A 151 17.70 -20.69 -3.71
N SER A 152 17.12 -21.70 -4.38
CA SER A 152 17.59 -22.16 -5.68
C SER A 152 16.96 -21.33 -6.80
N LEU A 153 17.78 -20.61 -7.55
CA LEU A 153 17.35 -19.81 -8.70
C LEU A 153 17.52 -20.61 -10.01
N GLY A 154 16.52 -20.53 -10.89
CA GLY A 154 16.55 -21.19 -12.20
C GLY A 154 17.62 -20.58 -13.13
N ALA A 155 18.06 -21.36 -14.13
CA ALA A 155 19.12 -20.94 -15.05
C ALA A 155 18.78 -19.64 -15.81
N ASP A 156 17.51 -19.44 -16.17
CA ASP A 156 17.04 -18.22 -16.84
C ASP A 156 17.23 -16.99 -15.94
N ILE A 157 16.76 -17.06 -14.68
CA ILE A 157 16.96 -16.01 -13.66
C ILE A 157 18.44 -15.71 -13.46
N LEU A 158 19.29 -16.74 -13.41
CA LEU A 158 20.73 -16.54 -13.27
C LEU A 158 21.35 -15.84 -14.47
N SER A 159 20.77 -16.00 -15.66
CA SER A 159 21.24 -15.39 -16.91
C SER A 159 20.77 -13.94 -17.07
N THR A 160 19.49 -13.66 -16.81
CA THR A 160 18.87 -12.34 -17.03
C THR A 160 18.92 -11.46 -15.79
N GLY A 161 18.99 -12.06 -14.59
CA GLY A 161 18.77 -11.36 -13.32
C GLY A 161 17.34 -10.89 -13.11
N HIS A 162 16.40 -11.33 -13.95
CA HIS A 162 14.98 -11.01 -13.83
C HIS A 162 14.26 -12.04 -13.00
N ILE A 163 13.49 -11.58 -12.03
CA ILE A 163 12.57 -12.41 -11.25
C ILE A 163 11.18 -11.80 -11.36
N TYR A 164 10.32 -12.47 -12.12
CA TYR A 164 8.90 -12.15 -12.23
C TYR A 164 8.10 -12.86 -11.14
N ASP A 165 7.12 -12.16 -10.58
CA ASP A 165 6.15 -12.71 -9.63
C ASP A 165 6.83 -13.52 -8.52
N ALA A 166 7.91 -12.93 -7.99
CA ALA A 166 8.82 -13.56 -7.04
C ALA A 166 8.05 -14.37 -6.00
N ASP A 167 8.43 -15.65 -5.87
CA ASP A 167 7.76 -16.54 -4.94
C ASP A 167 8.07 -16.17 -3.48
N THR A 168 7.47 -16.93 -2.56
CA THR A 168 7.64 -16.69 -1.12
C THR A 168 9.11 -16.81 -0.69
N SER A 169 9.88 -17.72 -1.29
CA SER A 169 11.28 -17.96 -0.93
C SER A 169 12.20 -16.80 -1.32
N VAL A 170 11.98 -16.21 -2.50
CA VAL A 170 12.72 -15.02 -2.93
C VAL A 170 12.34 -13.81 -2.07
N HIS A 171 11.05 -13.65 -1.73
CA HIS A 171 10.64 -12.58 -0.84
C HIS A 171 11.22 -12.69 0.57
N GLU A 172 11.32 -13.90 1.11
CA GLU A 172 11.97 -14.17 2.40
C GLU A 172 13.47 -13.91 2.33
N ALA A 173 14.15 -14.34 1.27
CA ALA A 173 15.57 -14.04 1.05
C ALA A 173 15.84 -12.52 0.93
N LEU A 174 14.88 -11.78 0.37
CA LEU A 174 14.93 -10.32 0.22
C LEU A 174 14.48 -9.56 1.48
N ALA A 175 13.86 -10.24 2.44
CA ALA A 175 13.42 -9.67 3.70
C ALA A 175 14.63 -9.45 4.62
N SER A 176 15.29 -8.31 4.46
CA SER A 176 16.18 -7.82 5.51
C SER A 176 15.37 -7.35 6.71
N ASP A 177 15.75 -7.80 7.91
CA ASP A 177 15.50 -7.28 9.28
C ASP A 177 14.04 -6.84 9.58
N PRO A 178 13.36 -7.32 10.66
CA PRO A 178 12.09 -6.76 11.13
C PRO A 178 12.07 -5.24 10.98
N GLN A 179 11.26 -4.77 10.03
CA GLN A 179 11.43 -3.43 9.49
C GLN A 179 11.29 -2.42 10.61
N ASN A 180 12.30 -1.55 10.75
CA ASN A 180 12.17 -0.40 11.60
C ASN A 180 11.12 0.53 10.98
N LEU A 181 9.89 0.44 11.49
CA LEU A 181 8.77 1.27 11.05
C LEU A 181 8.81 2.66 11.71
N SER A 182 9.74 2.94 12.63
CA SER A 182 9.73 4.18 13.43
C SER A 182 9.77 5.44 12.56
N GLU A 183 10.65 5.47 11.56
CA GLU A 183 10.78 6.64 10.67
C GLU A 183 9.49 6.88 9.87
N LEU A 184 8.88 5.82 9.33
CA LEU A 184 7.60 5.94 8.63
C LEU A 184 6.48 6.38 9.58
N ILE A 185 6.44 5.83 10.80
CA ILE A 185 5.45 6.20 11.82
C ILE A 185 5.59 7.69 12.17
N ASP A 186 6.80 8.19 12.37
CA ASP A 186 7.06 9.60 12.67
C ASP A 186 6.60 10.50 11.51
N ILE A 187 6.86 10.10 10.26
CA ILE A 187 6.38 10.80 9.06
C ILE A 187 4.85 10.84 9.04
N LEU A 188 4.17 9.70 9.20
CA LEU A 188 2.71 9.62 9.20
C LEU A 188 2.10 10.51 10.29
N LEU A 189 2.62 10.44 11.52
CA LEU A 189 2.16 11.25 12.64
C LEU A 189 2.41 12.75 12.40
N SER A 190 3.50 13.12 11.72
CA SER A 190 3.79 14.52 11.37
C SER A 190 2.75 15.12 10.40
N TYR A 191 2.10 14.27 9.59
CA TYR A 191 0.96 14.66 8.74
C TYR A 191 -0.39 14.54 9.45
N GLY A 192 -0.41 14.18 10.74
CA GLY A 192 -1.65 13.95 11.49
C GLY A 192 -2.32 12.61 11.16
N ILE A 193 -1.65 11.71 10.44
CA ILE A 193 -2.14 10.36 10.16
C ILE A 193 -1.89 9.49 11.40
N THR A 194 -2.97 9.19 12.12
CA THR A 194 -2.94 8.42 13.37
C THR A 194 -3.49 7.00 13.21
N GLY A 195 -4.16 6.74 12.09
CA GLY A 195 -4.71 5.46 11.72
C GLY A 195 -4.26 5.06 10.32
N ILE A 196 -4.07 3.76 10.10
CA ILE A 196 -3.79 3.21 8.78
C ILE A 196 -4.52 1.89 8.56
N THR A 197 -4.66 1.52 7.29
CA THR A 197 -5.11 0.20 6.88
C THR A 197 -4.03 -0.44 6.03
N GLU A 198 -3.44 -1.51 6.55
CA GLU A 198 -2.41 -2.27 5.86
C GLU A 198 -3.07 -3.27 4.92
N VAL A 199 -2.80 -3.15 3.62
CA VAL A 199 -3.57 -3.83 2.56
C VAL A 199 -2.81 -4.94 1.84
N THR A 200 -1.69 -5.43 2.39
CA THR A 200 -0.87 -6.45 1.73
C THR A 200 -1.61 -7.80 1.65
N PRO A 201 -1.92 -8.35 0.45
CA PRO A 201 -2.74 -9.55 0.30
C PRO A 201 -2.21 -10.78 1.01
N ARG A 202 -0.88 -10.89 1.09
CA ARG A 202 -0.17 -12.05 1.65
C ARG A 202 0.04 -11.99 3.17
N ASN A 203 -0.41 -10.95 3.86
CA ASN A 203 -0.21 -10.87 5.30
C ASN A 203 -0.73 -12.13 6.00
N SER A 204 0.08 -12.59 6.93
CA SER A 204 -0.10 -13.78 7.74
C SER A 204 -0.30 -13.43 9.21
N PRO A 205 -0.72 -14.40 10.05
CA PRO A 205 -0.70 -14.25 11.50
C PRO A 205 0.62 -13.72 12.08
N LYS A 206 1.77 -14.06 11.46
CA LYS A 206 3.09 -13.56 11.88
C LYS A 206 3.22 -12.06 11.64
N ASP A 207 2.75 -11.55 10.50
CA ASP A 207 2.78 -10.14 10.17
C ASP A 207 1.87 -9.34 11.12
N PHE A 208 0.68 -9.85 11.41
CA PHE A 208 -0.23 -9.25 12.38
C PHE A 208 0.44 -9.08 13.76
N LEU A 209 1.09 -10.13 14.27
CA LEU A 209 1.81 -10.08 15.54
C LEU A 209 2.99 -9.12 15.51
N ASN A 210 3.64 -8.96 14.36
CA ASN A 210 4.70 -7.98 14.16
C ASN A 210 4.14 -6.56 14.25
N TYR A 211 3.04 -6.26 13.54
CA TYR A 211 2.40 -4.96 13.60
C TYR A 211 1.90 -4.64 15.01
N LEU A 212 1.33 -5.61 15.73
CA LEU A 212 0.91 -5.44 17.11
C LEU A 212 2.03 -4.88 18.01
N LYS A 213 3.26 -5.33 17.80
CA LYS A 213 4.44 -4.92 18.57
C LYS A 213 5.08 -3.61 18.09
N HIS A 214 5.11 -3.38 16.78
CA HIS A 214 6.01 -2.39 16.18
C HIS A 214 5.33 -1.17 15.55
N THR A 215 4.00 -1.07 15.59
CA THR A 215 3.25 0.04 14.96
C THR A 215 2.70 1.07 15.95
N ALA A 216 2.96 0.93 17.25
CA ALA A 216 2.53 1.94 18.21
C ALA A 216 3.20 3.29 17.89
N PRO A 217 2.48 4.42 18.00
CA PRO A 217 1.12 4.56 18.52
C PRO A 217 -0.02 4.44 17.48
N LEU A 218 0.27 4.14 16.21
CA LEU A 218 -0.75 4.09 15.15
C LEU A 218 -1.85 3.09 15.45
N LYS A 219 -3.09 3.47 15.10
CA LYS A 219 -4.19 2.52 14.90
C LYS A 219 -4.01 1.84 13.55
N ILE A 220 -4.21 0.53 13.48
CA ILE A 220 -4.01 -0.26 12.27
C ILE A 220 -5.12 -1.30 12.10
N ALA A 221 -5.70 -1.35 10.90
CA ALA A 221 -6.48 -2.49 10.44
C ALA A 221 -5.63 -3.28 9.44
N VAL A 222 -5.41 -4.58 9.71
CA VAL A 222 -4.51 -5.43 8.91
C VAL A 222 -5.34 -6.35 8.03
N MET A 223 -5.26 -6.15 6.72
CA MET A 223 -5.86 -7.04 5.73
C MET A 223 -4.90 -8.15 5.36
N GLY A 224 -5.40 -9.16 4.67
CA GLY A 224 -4.56 -10.23 4.17
C GLY A 224 -5.35 -11.50 3.91
N ARG A 225 -4.67 -12.63 4.04
CA ARG A 225 -5.23 -13.95 3.76
C ARG A 225 -6.41 -14.30 4.70
N PRO A 226 -7.24 -15.27 4.33
CA PRO A 226 -8.24 -15.85 5.23
C PRO A 226 -7.63 -16.32 6.57
N THR A 227 -6.39 -16.81 6.56
CA THR A 227 -5.66 -17.28 7.76
C THR A 227 -5.45 -16.22 8.84
N LEU A 228 -5.67 -14.93 8.58
CA LEU A 228 -5.65 -13.91 9.65
C LEU A 228 -6.75 -14.13 10.70
N ILE A 229 -7.78 -14.92 10.40
CA ILE A 229 -8.79 -15.31 11.38
C ILE A 229 -8.18 -16.01 12.61
N ASP A 230 -7.05 -16.70 12.44
CA ASP A 230 -6.35 -17.44 13.51
C ASP A 230 -5.77 -16.53 14.62
N VAL A 231 -5.77 -15.22 14.40
CA VAL A 231 -5.31 -14.21 15.37
C VAL A 231 -6.35 -13.12 15.64
N ILE A 232 -7.60 -13.33 15.24
CA ILE A 232 -8.67 -12.34 15.45
C ILE A 232 -8.88 -12.01 16.93
N ASP A 233 -8.72 -13.00 17.81
CA ASP A 233 -8.80 -12.91 19.27
C ASP A 233 -7.69 -12.03 19.87
N LYS A 234 -6.59 -11.81 19.13
CA LYS A 234 -5.49 -10.94 19.51
C LYS A 234 -5.68 -9.49 19.07
N SER A 235 -6.81 -9.18 18.43
CA SER A 235 -7.16 -7.80 18.09
C SER A 235 -7.29 -6.95 19.36
N THR A 236 -6.88 -5.70 19.25
CA THR A 236 -6.94 -4.69 20.32
C THR A 236 -7.65 -3.45 19.78
N ALA A 237 -7.92 -2.46 20.64
CA ALA A 237 -8.43 -1.16 20.20
C ALA A 237 -7.50 -0.41 19.23
N ARG A 238 -6.22 -0.82 19.16
CA ARG A 238 -5.21 -0.20 18.30
C ARG A 238 -4.94 -1.02 17.04
N VAL A 239 -4.85 -2.34 17.14
CA VAL A 239 -4.48 -3.23 16.01
C VAL A 239 -5.56 -4.29 15.84
N SER A 240 -6.19 -4.35 14.67
CA SER A 240 -7.33 -5.24 14.41
C SER A 240 -7.18 -6.00 13.08
N VAL A 241 -7.77 -7.19 13.00
CA VAL A 241 -7.89 -7.93 11.74
C VAL A 241 -8.95 -7.27 10.86
N GLY A 242 -8.57 -6.93 9.63
CA GLY A 242 -9.43 -6.31 8.62
C GLY A 242 -9.96 -7.29 7.57
N HIS A 243 -10.31 -6.75 6.40
CA HIS A 243 -10.88 -7.50 5.27
C HIS A 243 -9.95 -8.61 4.74
N VAL A 244 -10.54 -9.60 4.06
CA VAL A 244 -9.79 -10.48 3.16
C VAL A 244 -9.39 -9.65 1.94
N LYS A 245 -8.09 -9.54 1.67
CA LYS A 245 -7.61 -8.72 0.55
C LYS A 245 -7.50 -9.57 -0.71
N LEU A 246 -8.25 -9.19 -1.74
CA LEU A 246 -8.23 -9.81 -3.05
C LEU A 246 -7.39 -8.96 -4.01
N HIS A 247 -6.45 -9.60 -4.70
CA HIS A 247 -5.57 -8.96 -5.68
C HIS A 247 -5.25 -9.96 -6.77
N TYR A 248 -5.92 -9.81 -7.90
CA TYR A 248 -5.68 -10.56 -9.12
C TYR A 248 -5.05 -9.65 -10.15
N HIS A 249 -4.57 -10.25 -11.24
CA HIS A 249 -4.05 -9.50 -12.37
C HIS A 249 -5.06 -9.60 -13.51
N ASP A 250 -5.28 -8.48 -14.19
CA ASP A 250 -6.21 -8.37 -15.33
C ASP A 250 -6.03 -9.47 -16.40
N TYR A 251 -4.78 -9.88 -16.68
CA TYR A 251 -4.48 -10.94 -17.66
C TYR A 251 -4.72 -12.37 -17.13
N ASN A 252 -4.98 -12.53 -15.84
CA ASN A 252 -5.15 -13.82 -15.15
C ASN A 252 -6.22 -13.70 -14.06
N LEU A 253 -7.40 -13.23 -14.46
CA LEU A 253 -8.55 -13.15 -13.57
C LEU A 253 -9.10 -14.55 -13.25
N PRO A 254 -9.60 -14.76 -12.02
CA PRO A 254 -10.26 -16.01 -11.66
C PRO A 254 -11.59 -16.16 -12.40
N SER A 255 -12.14 -17.38 -12.42
CA SER A 255 -13.53 -17.57 -12.83
C SER A 255 -14.48 -16.87 -11.84
N LEU A 256 -15.67 -16.50 -12.31
CA LEU A 256 -16.72 -15.94 -11.46
C LEU A 256 -17.04 -16.87 -10.28
N ASP A 257 -17.17 -18.17 -10.52
CA ASP A 257 -17.48 -19.16 -9.49
C ASP A 257 -16.37 -19.23 -8.42
N THR A 258 -15.11 -19.21 -8.85
CA THR A 258 -13.96 -19.20 -7.94
C THR A 258 -13.97 -17.95 -7.06
N LEU A 259 -14.15 -16.78 -7.65
CA LEU A 259 -14.16 -15.52 -6.90
C LEU A 259 -15.35 -15.44 -5.94
N THR A 260 -16.52 -15.93 -6.36
CA THR A 260 -17.73 -16.01 -5.54
C THR A 260 -17.47 -16.87 -4.30
N GLN A 261 -16.89 -18.06 -4.47
CA GLN A 261 -16.56 -18.96 -3.35
C GLN A 261 -15.54 -18.33 -2.37
N GLU A 262 -14.56 -17.58 -2.87
CA GLU A 262 -13.62 -16.86 -2.02
C GLU A 262 -14.30 -15.77 -1.18
N ILE A 263 -15.27 -15.05 -1.77
CA ILE A 263 -16.07 -14.03 -1.07
C ILE A 263 -16.98 -14.68 -0.01
N GLU A 264 -17.71 -15.73 -0.38
CA GLU A 264 -18.53 -16.51 0.56
C GLU A 264 -17.71 -17.02 1.75
N ALA A 265 -16.49 -17.52 1.49
CA ALA A 265 -15.58 -17.98 2.54
C ALA A 265 -15.12 -16.84 3.46
N ALA A 266 -14.88 -15.63 2.93
CA ALA A 266 -14.58 -14.46 3.74
C ALA A 266 -15.77 -14.07 4.62
N HIS A 267 -16.97 -14.03 4.04
CA HIS A 267 -18.21 -13.70 4.74
C HIS A 267 -18.54 -14.70 5.85
N ALA A 268 -18.31 -15.99 5.61
CA ALA A 268 -18.47 -17.04 6.61
C ALA A 268 -17.54 -16.86 7.83
N GLN A 269 -16.41 -16.15 7.66
CA GLN A 269 -15.52 -15.74 8.76
C GLN A 269 -15.94 -14.42 9.41
N GLY A 270 -17.07 -13.83 9.01
CA GLY A 270 -17.55 -12.54 9.47
C GLY A 270 -16.75 -11.34 8.92
N ARG A 271 -15.94 -11.55 7.89
CA ARG A 271 -15.08 -10.54 7.26
C ARG A 271 -15.62 -10.17 5.89
N GLY A 272 -15.59 -8.89 5.53
CA GLY A 272 -15.80 -8.48 4.13
C GLY A 272 -14.54 -8.67 3.29
N VAL A 273 -14.69 -8.49 1.98
CA VAL A 273 -13.56 -8.47 1.04
C VAL A 273 -13.13 -7.05 0.68
N ALA A 274 -11.84 -6.91 0.38
CA ALA A 274 -11.22 -5.69 -0.13
C ALA A 274 -10.56 -6.00 -1.47
N SER A 275 -11.22 -5.65 -2.56
CA SER A 275 -10.81 -6.08 -3.91
C SER A 275 -10.07 -4.98 -4.65
N HIS A 276 -8.86 -5.29 -5.11
CA HIS A 276 -8.12 -4.42 -6.03
C HIS A 276 -8.81 -4.36 -7.39
N CYS A 277 -9.26 -3.17 -7.79
CA CYS A 277 -9.87 -2.94 -9.11
C CYS A 277 -9.33 -1.65 -9.71
N VAL A 278 -8.39 -1.78 -10.64
CA VAL A 278 -7.83 -0.67 -11.44
C VAL A 278 -8.30 -0.73 -12.90
N THR A 279 -8.74 -1.90 -13.38
CA THR A 279 -9.34 -2.04 -14.71
C THR A 279 -10.87 -2.13 -14.63
N HIS A 280 -11.53 -1.86 -15.76
CA HIS A 280 -12.99 -2.01 -15.85
C HIS A 280 -13.40 -3.49 -15.73
N ALA A 281 -12.64 -4.42 -16.30
CA ALA A 281 -12.91 -5.85 -16.23
C ALA A 281 -12.81 -6.40 -14.80
N GLU A 282 -11.77 -6.02 -14.06
CA GLU A 282 -11.60 -6.35 -12.63
C GLU A 282 -12.82 -5.90 -11.81
N LEU A 283 -13.29 -4.66 -12.05
CA LEU A 283 -14.45 -4.11 -11.35
C LEU A 283 -15.73 -4.91 -11.65
N LEU A 284 -16.05 -5.14 -12.92
CA LEU A 284 -17.28 -5.85 -13.30
C LEU A 284 -17.30 -7.30 -12.78
N LEU A 285 -16.17 -8.02 -12.88
CA LEU A 285 -16.06 -9.37 -12.34
C LEU A 285 -16.25 -9.38 -10.83
N THR A 286 -15.63 -8.42 -10.13
CA THR A 286 -15.75 -8.31 -8.67
C THR A 286 -17.18 -8.01 -8.23
N LEU A 287 -17.85 -7.04 -8.88
CA LEU A 287 -19.24 -6.72 -8.56
C LEU A 287 -20.18 -7.91 -8.81
N SER A 288 -19.97 -8.62 -9.93
CA SER A 288 -20.71 -9.85 -10.24
C SER A 288 -20.53 -10.92 -9.16
N ALA A 289 -19.30 -11.11 -8.68
CA ALA A 289 -19.00 -12.12 -7.67
C ALA A 289 -19.53 -11.74 -6.28
N ILE A 290 -19.46 -10.46 -5.90
CA ILE A 290 -20.05 -9.95 -4.65
C ILE A 290 -21.56 -10.10 -4.66
N GLU A 291 -22.22 -9.75 -5.79
CA GLU A 291 -23.66 -9.93 -5.94
C GLU A 291 -24.06 -11.40 -5.84
N ALA A 292 -23.32 -12.31 -6.50
CA ALA A 292 -23.56 -13.74 -6.45
C ALA A 292 -23.37 -14.36 -5.06
N ALA A 293 -22.34 -13.91 -4.31
CA ALA A 293 -22.05 -14.38 -2.96
C ALA A 293 -23.04 -13.88 -1.90
N GLY A 294 -23.79 -12.82 -2.22
CA GLY A 294 -24.60 -12.06 -1.27
C GLY A 294 -23.79 -10.92 -0.66
N PRO A 295 -24.06 -9.65 -1.02
CA PRO A 295 -23.24 -8.51 -0.62
C PRO A 295 -23.23 -8.29 0.90
N SER A 296 -22.08 -7.86 1.42
CA SER A 296 -21.90 -7.43 2.81
C SER A 296 -21.57 -5.95 2.88
N GLU A 297 -22.08 -5.23 3.88
CA GLU A 297 -21.71 -3.82 4.12
C GLU A 297 -20.22 -3.63 4.46
N LYS A 298 -19.51 -4.73 4.73
CA LYS A 298 -18.05 -4.75 4.94
C LYS A 298 -17.27 -4.88 3.63
N ASP A 299 -17.92 -5.20 2.52
CA ASP A 299 -17.22 -5.33 1.24
C ASP A 299 -16.80 -3.95 0.74
N ARG A 300 -15.62 -3.91 0.13
CA ARG A 300 -15.08 -2.67 -0.45
C ARG A 300 -14.26 -2.91 -1.71
N ILE A 301 -14.34 -1.93 -2.61
CA ILE A 301 -13.47 -1.82 -3.78
C ILE A 301 -12.30 -0.91 -3.46
N GLU A 302 -11.12 -1.32 -3.89
CA GLU A 302 -9.87 -0.60 -3.75
C GLU A 302 -9.50 0.00 -5.10
N HIS A 303 -9.05 1.24 -5.09
CA HIS A 303 -8.78 2.11 -6.23
C HIS A 303 -10.05 2.56 -6.95
N ALA A 304 -10.79 1.63 -7.54
CA ALA A 304 -11.88 1.92 -8.48
C ALA A 304 -11.42 2.94 -9.53
N ALA A 305 -10.30 2.64 -10.21
CA ALA A 305 -9.63 3.63 -11.05
C ALA A 305 -10.43 4.00 -12.29
N ILE A 306 -11.21 3.05 -12.86
CA ILE A 306 -12.08 3.25 -14.03
C ILE A 306 -13.50 2.82 -13.68
N VAL A 307 -14.43 3.78 -13.57
CA VAL A 307 -15.82 3.53 -13.16
C VAL A 307 -16.81 4.18 -14.13
N THR A 308 -17.45 3.35 -14.95
CA THR A 308 -18.59 3.78 -15.79
C THR A 308 -19.81 4.14 -14.93
N GLN A 309 -20.80 4.83 -15.51
CA GLN A 309 -22.03 5.16 -14.79
C GLN A 309 -22.78 3.91 -14.30
N ASP A 310 -22.92 2.88 -15.15
CA ASP A 310 -23.60 1.64 -14.78
C ASP A 310 -22.89 0.93 -13.63
N ALA A 311 -21.55 0.90 -13.64
CA ALA A 311 -20.77 0.32 -12.54
C ALA A 311 -20.92 1.11 -11.23
N LEU A 312 -21.03 2.45 -11.30
CA LEU A 312 -21.29 3.29 -10.13
C LEU A 312 -22.68 3.00 -9.53
N ASP A 313 -23.69 2.91 -10.38
CA ASP A 313 -25.06 2.59 -9.96
C ASP A 313 -25.13 1.19 -9.34
N TRP A 314 -24.35 0.24 -9.87
CA TRP A 314 -24.23 -1.11 -9.31
C TRP A 314 -23.53 -1.14 -7.95
N ILE A 315 -22.41 -0.40 -7.78
CA ILE A 315 -21.75 -0.22 -6.48
C ILE A 315 -22.74 0.31 -5.45
N LYS A 316 -23.54 1.32 -5.83
CA LYS A 316 -24.57 1.91 -4.97
C LYS A 316 -25.68 0.93 -4.62
N GLN A 317 -26.15 0.14 -5.58
CA GLN A 317 -27.16 -0.89 -5.36
C GLN A 317 -26.68 -1.95 -4.36
N LEU A 318 -25.42 -2.36 -4.46
CA LEU A 318 -24.81 -3.35 -3.57
C LEU A 318 -24.33 -2.76 -2.22
N ASN A 319 -24.41 -1.44 -2.03
CA ASN A 319 -23.93 -0.72 -0.84
C ASN A 319 -22.45 -0.98 -0.51
N ILE A 320 -21.59 -0.99 -1.53
CA ILE A 320 -20.16 -1.30 -1.40
C ILE A 320 -19.34 -0.03 -1.17
N GLY A 321 -18.42 -0.06 -0.20
CA GLY A 321 -17.49 1.05 0.04
C GLY A 321 -16.40 1.15 -1.03
N VAL A 322 -15.94 2.37 -1.34
CA VAL A 322 -14.81 2.60 -2.27
C VAL A 322 -13.66 3.31 -1.54
N VAL A 323 -12.46 2.76 -1.63
CA VAL A 323 -11.23 3.38 -1.12
C VAL A 323 -10.32 3.72 -2.31
N THR A 324 -10.25 5.00 -2.65
CA THR A 324 -9.57 5.48 -3.86
C THR A 324 -8.38 6.41 -3.55
N GLN A 325 -7.53 6.66 -4.54
CA GLN A 325 -6.26 7.40 -4.41
C GLN A 325 -6.20 8.53 -5.44
N PRO A 326 -6.81 9.70 -5.14
CA PRO A 326 -6.89 10.83 -6.06
C PRO A 326 -5.57 11.21 -6.72
N SER A 327 -4.47 11.12 -5.97
CA SER A 327 -3.15 11.55 -6.41
C SER A 327 -2.67 10.84 -7.67
N PHE A 328 -3.18 9.63 -7.95
CA PHE A 328 -2.79 8.87 -9.14
C PHE A 328 -3.22 9.53 -10.44
N ILE A 329 -4.30 10.32 -10.48
CA ILE A 329 -4.70 11.03 -11.70
C ILE A 329 -3.61 11.98 -12.18
N VAL A 330 -2.96 12.68 -11.24
CA VAL A 330 -1.87 13.62 -11.52
C VAL A 330 -0.57 12.85 -11.72
N ALA A 331 -0.24 11.92 -10.81
CA ALA A 331 1.03 11.19 -10.85
C ALA A 331 1.20 10.31 -12.09
N ARG A 332 0.10 9.89 -12.73
CA ARG A 332 0.11 9.00 -13.90
C ARG A 332 -0.56 9.61 -15.14
N GLU A 333 -0.73 10.93 -15.18
CA GLU A 333 -1.43 11.63 -16.27
C GLU A 333 -0.95 11.18 -17.66
N GLN A 334 0.36 11.22 -17.89
CA GLN A 334 0.94 10.85 -19.20
C GLN A 334 0.64 9.40 -19.58
N ALA A 335 0.75 8.48 -18.62
CA ALA A 335 0.44 7.07 -18.85
C ALA A 335 -1.04 6.89 -19.21
N TYR A 336 -1.96 7.54 -18.49
CA TYR A 336 -3.39 7.46 -18.83
C TYR A 336 -3.71 8.03 -20.22
N ARG A 337 -3.05 9.11 -20.62
CA ARG A 337 -3.24 9.68 -21.98
C ARG A 337 -2.73 8.76 -23.09
N GLN A 338 -1.75 7.92 -22.79
CA GLN A 338 -1.14 6.98 -23.75
C GLN A 338 -1.87 5.63 -23.77
N ASP A 339 -2.18 5.09 -22.60
CA ASP A 339 -2.56 3.69 -22.41
C ASP A 339 -4.08 3.50 -22.30
N ILE A 340 -4.85 4.56 -22.01
CA ILE A 340 -6.31 4.49 -21.84
C ILE A 340 -7.03 5.19 -22.99
N GLU A 341 -8.05 4.53 -23.55
CA GLU A 341 -8.90 5.08 -24.59
C GLU A 341 -9.60 6.38 -24.14
N ARG A 342 -9.71 7.36 -25.06
CA ARG A 342 -10.13 8.73 -24.71
C ARG A 342 -11.54 8.82 -24.15
N ASP A 343 -12.45 7.96 -24.60
CA ASP A 343 -13.82 7.86 -24.11
C ASP A 343 -13.90 7.35 -22.66
N MET A 344 -12.90 6.59 -22.22
CA MET A 344 -12.78 6.12 -20.84
C MET A 344 -12.16 7.15 -19.89
N HIS A 345 -11.63 8.28 -20.40
CA HIS A 345 -10.99 9.31 -19.55
C HIS A 345 -11.98 9.96 -18.57
N ALA A 346 -13.25 10.13 -18.96
CA ALA A 346 -14.27 10.66 -18.06
C ALA A 346 -14.60 9.71 -16.90
N ASN A 347 -14.23 8.44 -17.02
CA ASN A 347 -14.48 7.41 -16.01
C ASN A 347 -13.28 7.23 -15.04
N LEU A 348 -12.18 7.96 -15.24
CA LEU A 348 -10.99 7.86 -14.41
C LEU A 348 -11.18 8.57 -13.05
N TRP A 349 -10.95 7.84 -11.95
CA TRP A 349 -10.85 8.39 -10.58
C TRP A 349 -12.03 9.31 -10.18
N ARG A 350 -13.27 8.85 -10.38
CA ARG A 350 -14.53 9.61 -10.19
C ARG A 350 -14.87 9.92 -8.71
N LEU A 351 -14.12 10.85 -8.11
CA LEU A 351 -14.25 11.22 -6.68
C LEU A 351 -15.52 11.99 -6.31
N GLY A 352 -16.05 12.80 -7.23
CA GLY A 352 -17.22 13.65 -6.98
C GLY A 352 -18.55 13.04 -7.41
N SER A 353 -18.58 11.73 -7.63
CA SER A 353 -19.76 10.99 -8.12
C SER A 353 -20.65 10.45 -7.01
#